data_AF-A0AAV9ACA4-F1
#
_entry.id   AF-A0AAV9ACA4-F1
#
_cell.length_a   1.000
_cell.length_b   1.000
_cell.length_c   1.000
_cell.angle_alpha   90.00
_cell.angle_beta   90.00
_cell.angle_gamma   90.00
#
_symmetry.space_group_name_H-M   'P 1'
#
loop_
_entity.id
_entity.type
_entity.pdbx_description
1 polymer ?
#
loop_
_entity_poly.entity_id
_entity_poly.type
_entity_poly.pdbx_seq_one_letter_code
_entity_poly.pdbx_strand_id
1 'polypeptide(L)'
;MKINNNVASYLMKEDDQSEDGIESIINRVERFLGEGKLAEAADALEAGIHGSQAEEVVSEWVRRARDRAVTDQALSLLQAYATAINLT
;
A
#
# COMPACT_ATOMS: atom_id res chain seq x y z
N MET A 1 -43.80 2.55 14.45
CA MET A 1 -42.46 1.95 14.43
C MET A 1 -41.50 2.97 13.82
N LYS A 2 -40.77 3.73 14.64
CA LYS A 2 -39.73 4.65 14.17
C LYS A 2 -38.41 4.09 14.66
N ILE A 3 -37.61 3.56 13.76
CA ILE A 3 -36.25 3.11 14.08
C ILE A 3 -35.41 4.39 14.16
N ASN A 4 -34.93 4.70 15.37
CA ASN A 4 -34.15 5.90 15.64
C ASN A 4 -32.83 5.84 14.88
N ASN A 5 -32.60 6.87 14.06
CA ASN A 5 -31.42 7.14 13.23
C ASN A 5 -30.16 7.50 14.05
N ASN A 6 -30.03 6.95 15.27
CA ASN A 6 -28.89 7.21 16.17
C ASN A 6 -27.91 6.03 16.22
N VAL A 7 -28.35 4.84 15.79
CA VAL A 7 -27.48 3.65 15.75
C VAL A 7 -26.48 3.76 14.58
N ALA A 8 -26.86 4.42 13.49
CA ALA A 8 -25.97 4.65 12.35
C ALA A 8 -24.85 5.67 12.67
N SER A 9 -25.11 6.66 13.53
CA SER A 9 -24.09 7.63 13.97
C SER A 9 -23.11 7.08 15.02
N TYR A 10 -23.43 5.94 15.64
CA TYR A 10 -22.58 5.31 16.65
C TYR A 10 -21.55 4.35 16.03
N LEU A 11 -21.86 3.76 14.86
CA LEU A 11 -20.91 2.89 14.14
C LEU A 11 -19.82 3.65 13.38
N MET A 12 -19.85 4.99 13.41
CA MET A 12 -18.89 5.85 12.68
C MET A 12 -18.00 6.67 13.63
N LYS A 13 -18.02 6.37 14.93
CA LYS A 13 -17.34 7.12 15.99
C LYS A 13 -16.62 6.23 17.00
N GLU A 14 -15.98 5.16 16.54
CA GLU A 14 -14.98 4.43 17.33
C GLU A 14 -13.81 3.99 16.44
N ASP A 15 -13.29 4.92 15.64
CA ASP A 15 -11.92 4.81 15.16
C ASP A 15 -11.19 6.05 15.68
N ASP A 16 -10.81 5.94 16.95
CA ASP A 16 -9.81 6.81 17.55
C ASP A 16 -8.65 6.87 16.56
N GLN A 17 -8.44 8.05 16.00
CA GLN A 17 -7.40 8.38 15.04
C GLN A 17 -6.05 8.27 15.77
N SER A 18 -5.63 7.05 16.08
CA SER A 18 -4.22 6.73 16.20
C SER A 18 -3.67 6.85 14.79
N GLU A 19 -3.31 8.07 14.39
CA GLU A 19 -2.67 8.38 13.10
C GLU A 19 -1.47 7.47 12.79
N ASP A 20 -0.93 6.81 13.81
CA ASP A 20 0.23 5.92 13.79
C ASP A 20 -0.09 4.44 14.14
N GLY A 21 -1.36 4.04 14.09
CA GLY A 21 -1.76 2.65 14.36
C GLY A 21 -1.42 1.69 13.21
N ILE A 22 -1.30 0.39 13.50
CA ILE A 22 -1.02 -0.61 12.45
C ILE A 22 -2.08 -0.63 11.35
N GLU A 23 -3.34 -0.34 11.67
CA GLU A 23 -4.44 -0.21 10.70
C GLU A 23 -4.21 0.98 9.74
N SER A 24 -3.68 2.10 10.23
CA SER A 24 -3.29 3.25 9.41
C SER A 24 -2.17 2.88 8.43
N ILE A 25 -1.17 2.13 8.90
CA ILE A 25 -0.06 1.62 8.08
C ILE A 25 -0.60 0.71 6.97
N ILE A 26 -1.45 -0.27 7.31
CA ILE A 26 -2.02 -1.21 6.33
C ILE A 26 -2.87 -0.48 5.29
N ASN A 27 -3.77 0.42 5.70
CA ASN A 27 -4.57 1.23 4.77
C ASN A 27 -3.70 2.02 3.80
N ARG A 28 -2.58 2.60 4.27
CA ARG A 28 -1.64 3.31 3.41
C ARG A 28 -0.95 2.39 2.41
N VAL A 29 -0.52 1.20 2.85
CA VAL A 29 0.10 0.18 2.01
C VAL A 29 -0.89 -0.30 0.94
N GLU A 30 -2.12 -0.63 1.31
CA GLU A 30 -3.17 -1.07 0.38
C GLU A 30 -3.49 -0.02 -0.68
N ARG A 31 -3.53 1.27 -0.31
CA ARG A 31 -3.69 2.36 -1.26
C ARG A 31 -2.56 2.38 -2.29
N PHE A 32 -1.31 2.28 -1.85
CA PHE A 32 -0.17 2.24 -2.77
C PHE A 32 -0.19 1.00 -3.68
N LEU A 33 -0.58 -0.15 -3.15
CA LEU A 33 -0.76 -1.36 -3.97
C LEU A 33 -1.86 -1.18 -5.03
N GLY A 34 -2.98 -0.55 -4.67
CA GLY A 34 -4.06 -0.22 -5.60
C GLY A 34 -3.63 0.76 -6.71
N GLU A 35 -2.65 1.61 -6.44
CA GLU A 35 -2.04 2.53 -7.40
C GLU A 35 -0.88 1.91 -8.20
N GLY A 36 -0.49 0.66 -7.92
CA GLY A 36 0.68 0.01 -8.54
C GLY A 36 2.04 0.53 -8.02
N LYS A 37 2.03 1.30 -6.93
CA LYS A 37 3.20 1.92 -6.30
C LYS A 37 3.88 0.98 -5.32
N LEU A 38 4.50 -0.07 -5.86
CA LEU A 38 5.08 -1.16 -5.07
C LEU A 38 6.25 -0.70 -4.18
N ALA A 39 7.06 0.27 -4.63
CA ALA A 39 8.18 0.78 -3.84
C ALA A 39 7.67 1.58 -2.63
N GLU A 40 6.69 2.45 -2.85
CA GLU A 40 6.06 3.26 -1.81
C GLU A 40 5.27 2.40 -0.81
N ALA A 41 4.65 1.31 -1.28
CA ALA A 41 4.02 0.31 -0.43
C ALA A 41 5.05 -0.38 0.48
N ALA A 42 6.20 -0.77 -0.08
CA ALA A 42 7.31 -1.36 0.66
C ALA A 42 7.86 -0.40 1.73
N ASP A 43 8.13 0.85 1.36
CA ASP A 43 8.68 1.86 2.28
C ASP A 43 7.69 2.22 3.40
N ALA A 44 6.41 2.35 3.06
CA ALA A 44 5.36 2.62 4.03
C ALA A 44 5.19 1.51 5.07
N LEU A 45 5.33 0.25 4.63
CA LEU A 45 5.23 -0.91 5.51
C LEU A 45 6.47 -1.04 6.39
N GLU A 46 7.67 -0.99 5.80
CA GLU A 46 8.96 -1.09 6.52
C GLU A 46 9.08 -0.02 7.60
N ALA A 47 8.72 1.23 7.29
CA ALA A 47 8.73 2.31 8.27
C ALA A 47 7.70 2.11 9.40
N GLY A 48 6.51 1.58 9.08
CA GLY A 48 5.43 1.42 10.05
C GLY A 48 5.63 0.27 11.05
N ILE A 49 6.44 -0.72 10.68
CA ILE A 49 6.69 -1.90 11.52
C ILE A 49 8.06 -1.88 12.19
N HIS A 50 8.88 -0.87 11.93
CA HIS A 50 10.27 -0.86 12.36
C HIS A 50 10.39 -0.99 13.88
N GLY A 51 11.26 -1.89 14.34
CA GLY A 51 11.44 -2.19 15.76
C GLY A 51 10.35 -3.10 16.36
N SER A 52 9.39 -3.56 15.55
CA SER A 52 8.39 -4.55 15.98
C SER A 52 8.80 -5.97 15.61
N GLN A 53 8.18 -6.96 16.24
CA GLN A 53 8.37 -8.37 15.88
C GLN A 53 7.88 -8.68 14.45
N ALA A 54 7.01 -7.85 13.87
CA ALA A 54 6.53 -8.04 12.51
C ALA A 54 7.65 -7.82 11.48
N GLU A 55 8.65 -6.99 11.77
CA GLU A 55 9.75 -6.64 10.86
C GLU A 55 10.42 -7.86 10.23
N GLU A 56 10.68 -8.92 11.02
CA GLU A 56 11.27 -10.16 10.52
C GLU A 56 10.38 -10.83 9.46
N VAL A 57 9.06 -10.88 9.70
CA VAL A 57 8.08 -11.57 8.85
C VAL A 57 7.88 -10.85 7.51
N VAL A 58 7.90 -9.53 7.51
CA VAL A 58 7.58 -8.70 6.32
C VAL A 58 8.82 -8.24 5.56
N SER A 59 10.02 -8.38 6.11
CA SER A 59 11.28 -8.06 5.43
C SER A 59 11.42 -8.69 4.03
N GLU A 60 11.07 -9.97 3.90
CA GLU A 60 11.11 -10.69 2.62
C GLU A 60 10.04 -10.18 1.64
N TRP A 61 8.87 -9.79 2.15
CA TRP A 61 7.84 -9.18 1.31
C TRP A 61 8.29 -7.81 0.79
N VAL A 62 8.85 -6.96 1.65
CA VAL A 62 9.39 -5.63 1.30
C VAL A 62 10.45 -5.75 0.21
N ARG A 63 11.39 -6.69 0.38
CA ARG A 63 12.42 -6.97 -0.64
C ARG A 63 11.82 -7.35 -1.99
N ARG A 64 10.86 -8.28 -2.01
CA ARG A 64 10.19 -8.72 -3.25
C ARG A 64 9.38 -7.61 -3.91
N ALA A 65 8.71 -6.77 -3.13
CA ALA A 65 7.95 -5.63 -3.64
C ALA A 65 8.87 -4.64 -4.37
N ARG A 66 10.06 -4.36 -3.80
CA ARG A 66 11.10 -3.53 -4.45
C ARG A 66 11.65 -4.18 -5.73
N ASP A 67 11.99 -5.47 -5.68
CA ASP A 67 12.48 -6.21 -6.85
C ASP A 67 11.45 -6.19 -8.01
N ARG A 68 10.16 -6.33 -7.66
CA ARG A 68 9.07 -6.24 -8.62
C ARG A 68 8.92 -4.82 -9.18
N ALA A 69 9.01 -3.79 -8.35
CA ALA A 69 8.95 -2.40 -8.81
C ALA A 69 10.03 -2.11 -9.87
N VAL A 70 11.26 -2.58 -9.67
CA VAL A 70 12.36 -2.45 -10.64
C VAL A 70 12.05 -3.20 -11.93
N THR A 71 11.52 -4.43 -11.82
CA THR A 71 11.15 -5.25 -12.98
C THR A 71 10.04 -4.58 -13.81
N ASP A 72 9.02 -4.02 -13.15
CA ASP A 72 7.90 -3.33 -13.80
C ASP A 72 8.37 -2.05 -14.50
N GLN A 73 9.31 -1.31 -13.91
CA GLN A 73 9.95 -0.15 -14.56
C GLN A 73 10.75 -0.56 -15.80
N ALA A 74 11.56 -1.62 -15.71
CA ALA A 74 12.33 -2.12 -16.84
C ALA A 74 11.42 -2.60 -17.98
N LEU A 75 10.34 -3.31 -17.65
CA LEU A 75 9.33 -3.73 -18.63
C LEU A 75 8.69 -2.54 -19.34
N SER A 76 8.29 -1.51 -18.58
CA SER A 76 7.69 -0.29 -19.12
C SER A 76 8.62 0.41 -20.11
N LEU A 77 9.92 0.48 -19.78
CA LEU A 77 10.94 1.06 -20.66
C LEU A 77 11.09 0.26 -21.96
N LEU A 78 11.17 -1.07 -21.87
CA LEU A 78 11.28 -1.95 -23.04
C LEU A 78 10.05 -1.84 -23.96
N GLN A 79 8.85 -1.75 -23.38
CA GLN A 79 7.61 -1.55 -24.11
C GLN A 79 7.56 -0.19 -24.79
N ALA A 80 7.97 0.88 -24.10
CA ALA A 80 8.04 2.22 -24.68
C ALA A 80 9.02 2.25 -25.87
N TYR A 81 10.18 1.60 -25.74
CA TYR A 81 11.16 1.48 -26.83
C TYR A 81 10.61 0.71 -28.03
N ALA A 82 10.01 -0.46 -27.80
CA ALA A 82 9.41 -1.26 -28.88
C ALA A 82 8.28 -0.49 -29.60
N THR A 83 7.47 0.26 -28.85
CA THR A 83 6.41 1.11 -29.39
C THR A 83 6.98 2.23 -30.25
N ALA A 84 8.03 2.91 -29.78
CA ALA A 84 8.68 4.00 -30.51
C ALA A 84 9.28 3.54 -31.85
N ILE A 85 9.90 2.36 -31.90
CA ILE A 85 10.43 1.79 -33.15
C ILE A 85 9.29 1.47 -34.12
N ASN A 86 8.21 0.85 -33.66
CA ASN A 86 7.09 0.47 -34.53
C ASN A 86 6.31 1.67 -35.10
N LEU A 87 6.46 2.86 -34.50
CA LEU A 87 5.87 4.12 -34.97
C LEU A 87 6.73 4.83 -36.04
N THR A 88 7.94 4.34 -36.29
CA THR A 88 8.89 4.89 -37.28
C THR A 88 8.89 4.03 -38.54
#